data_AF-A0A8T0I9P9-F1
#
_entry.id   AF-A0A8T0I9P9-F1
#
_cell.length_a   1.000
_cell.length_b   1.000
_cell.length_c   1.000
_cell.angle_alpha   90.00
_cell.angle_beta   90.00
_cell.angle_gamma   90.00
#
_symmetry.space_group_name_H-M   'P 1'
#
loop_
_entity.id
_entity.type
_entity.pdbx_description
1 polymer ?
#
loop_
_entity_poly.entity_id
_entity_poly.type
_entity_poly.pdbx_seq_one_letter_code
_entity_poly.pdbx_strand_id
1 'polypeptide(L)'
;MPQYWVMPGTGLPAVRIAGDDDDFFRRATRSLDKLNGTVAGHALLTALANRRAAVPALNVTIHLTTEINQCAGIPRTIAGAAVSDGRTLLAQALIDGLGNIPGEIQDCLNAMDPPMLGIAGHAWLANAVNMTPIYNIEGMPPLPQSVIRLTANDVTNWINGVTIYPAPIPAARREDLALLLLTVLWPGSRNRPGNGLHSRVNWDPTKRQITLTNGVVLRGSKTVSLAHELTHALYNGEGQQLGNENGHFSSVLYEYMCVGLGPWATEECSENKYRAEWTRPTLELRPCY
;
A
#
# COMPACT_ATOMS: atom_id res chain seq x y z
N MET A 1 17.41 -11.42 22.67
CA MET A 1 16.58 -10.27 23.12
C MET A 1 16.28 -9.39 21.91
N PRO A 2 15.06 -8.86 21.74
CA PRO A 2 14.76 -7.95 20.65
C PRO A 2 15.64 -6.70 20.73
N GLN A 3 16.20 -6.28 19.60
CA GLN A 3 17.03 -5.08 19.50
C GLN A 3 16.34 -4.08 18.58
N TYR A 4 16.31 -2.82 18.96
CA TYR A 4 15.82 -1.76 18.09
C TYR A 4 16.96 -1.28 17.20
N TRP A 5 16.70 -1.19 15.90
CA TRP A 5 17.53 -0.38 15.03
C TRP A 5 17.17 1.08 15.27
N VAL A 6 18.17 1.86 15.65
CA VAL A 6 18.06 3.27 16.00
C VAL A 6 18.66 4.08 14.85
N MET A 7 17.91 5.05 14.35
CA MET A 7 18.37 5.91 13.27
C MET A 7 19.65 6.67 13.68
N PRO A 8 20.75 6.52 12.93
CA PRO A 8 21.95 7.31 13.15
C PRO A 8 21.66 8.81 13.08
N GLY A 9 22.18 9.59 14.03
CA GLY A 9 22.04 11.04 14.08
C GLY A 9 20.76 11.56 14.74
N THR A 10 19.65 10.83 14.71
CA THR A 10 18.39 11.23 15.38
C THR A 10 18.17 10.53 16.71
N GLY A 11 18.72 9.33 16.88
CA GLY A 11 18.49 8.51 18.09
C GLY A 11 17.09 7.92 18.18
N LEU A 12 16.25 8.09 17.14
CA LEU A 12 14.87 7.58 17.14
C LEU A 12 14.84 6.10 16.76
N PRO A 13 14.13 5.25 17.53
CA PRO A 13 14.06 3.83 17.25
C PRO A 13 12.99 3.57 16.18
N ALA A 14 13.39 3.36 14.93
CA ALA A 14 12.45 3.19 13.82
C ALA A 14 11.87 1.78 13.74
N VAL A 15 12.71 0.75 13.88
CA VAL A 15 12.33 -0.63 13.58
C VAL A 15 12.84 -1.57 14.67
N ARG A 16 11.98 -2.50 15.09
CA ARG A 16 12.37 -3.61 15.98
C ARG A 16 12.88 -4.77 15.13
N ILE A 17 14.06 -5.30 15.43
CA ILE A 17 14.56 -6.53 14.83
C ILE A 17 14.37 -7.65 15.86
N ALA A 18 13.62 -8.68 15.48
CA ALA A 18 13.37 -9.85 16.31
C ALA A 18 13.85 -11.11 15.58
N GLY A 19 14.94 -11.69 16.05
CA GLY A 19 15.47 -12.96 15.57
C GLY A 19 16.50 -13.50 16.54
N ASP A 20 16.67 -14.83 16.52
CA ASP A 20 17.62 -15.53 17.40
C ASP A 20 18.97 -15.81 16.70
N ASP A 21 19.10 -15.41 15.43
CA ASP A 21 20.31 -15.54 14.62
C ASP A 21 21.08 -14.21 14.54
N ASP A 22 22.28 -14.17 15.11
CA ASP A 22 23.19 -13.01 15.05
C ASP A 22 23.54 -12.61 13.61
N ASP A 23 23.60 -13.56 12.68
CA ASP A 23 23.87 -13.27 11.28
C ASP A 23 22.66 -12.60 10.61
N PHE A 24 21.43 -13.01 10.94
CA PHE A 24 20.23 -12.29 10.56
C PHE A 24 20.24 -10.85 11.10
N PHE A 25 20.50 -10.67 12.39
CA PHE A 25 20.58 -9.34 12.98
C PHE A 25 21.57 -8.44 12.23
N ARG A 26 22.79 -8.94 11.99
CA ARG A 26 23.81 -8.21 11.21
C ARG A 26 23.37 -7.92 9.76
N ARG A 27 22.59 -8.79 9.13
CA ARG A 27 22.07 -8.56 7.76
C ARG A 27 20.96 -7.51 7.73
N ALA A 28 20.05 -7.54 8.70
CA ALA A 28 18.98 -6.57 8.84
C ALA A 28 19.56 -5.17 9.11
N THR A 29 20.42 -5.04 10.13
CA THR A 29 21.11 -3.78 10.47
C THR A 29 21.86 -3.20 9.28
N ARG A 30 22.70 -3.99 8.60
CA ARG A 30 23.42 -3.51 7.39
C ARG A 30 22.48 -3.08 6.25
N SER A 31 21.28 -3.64 6.15
CA SER A 31 20.32 -3.24 5.13
C SER A 31 19.61 -1.95 5.52
N LEU A 32 19.24 -1.79 6.79
CA LEU A 32 18.68 -0.55 7.32
C LEU A 32 19.70 0.60 7.24
N ASP A 33 20.97 0.35 7.55
CA ASP A 33 22.04 1.36 7.41
C ASP A 33 22.21 1.79 5.94
N LYS A 34 22.14 0.85 4.99
CA LYS A 34 22.18 1.15 3.56
C LYS A 34 20.98 1.97 3.11
N LEU A 35 19.78 1.63 3.57
CA LEU A 35 18.53 2.36 3.32
C LEU A 35 18.63 3.79 3.86
N ASN A 36 19.09 3.95 5.10
CA ASN A 36 19.31 5.26 5.71
C ASN A 36 20.37 6.11 4.99
N GLY A 37 21.27 5.49 4.23
CA GLY A 37 22.29 6.16 3.44
C GLY A 37 21.78 6.81 2.14
N THR A 38 20.51 6.61 1.78
CA THR A 38 19.88 7.24 0.60
C THR A 38 18.78 8.21 1.02
N VAL A 39 18.39 9.14 0.14
CA VAL A 39 17.40 10.18 0.46
C VAL A 39 16.02 9.55 0.67
N ALA A 40 15.54 8.75 -0.28
CA ALA A 40 14.25 8.07 -0.19
C ALA A 40 14.21 7.05 0.97
N GLY A 41 15.32 6.34 1.21
CA GLY A 41 15.38 5.38 2.30
C GLY A 41 15.41 6.04 3.68
N HIS A 42 16.10 7.17 3.82
CA HIS A 42 16.06 7.98 5.03
C HIS A 42 14.65 8.54 5.29
N ALA A 43 13.92 8.97 4.25
CA ALA A 43 12.54 9.43 4.36
C ALA A 43 11.61 8.33 4.89
N LEU A 44 11.68 7.11 4.34
CA LEU A 44 10.92 5.95 4.82
C LEU A 44 11.20 5.65 6.30
N LEU A 45 12.48 5.59 6.70
CA LEU A 45 12.85 5.27 8.07
C LEU A 45 12.44 6.38 9.06
N THR A 46 12.48 7.63 8.60
CA THR A 46 11.99 8.80 9.35
C THR A 46 10.48 8.71 9.54
N ALA A 47 9.72 8.41 8.47
CA ALA A 47 8.27 8.26 8.54
C ALA A 47 7.86 7.16 9.53
N LEU A 48 8.54 6.00 9.49
CA LEU A 48 8.35 4.91 10.44
C LEU A 48 8.66 5.31 11.89
N ALA A 49 9.78 6.01 12.11
CA ALA A 49 10.14 6.51 13.44
C ALA A 49 9.11 7.51 13.98
N ASN A 50 8.68 8.46 13.14
CA ASN A 50 7.67 9.46 13.49
C ASN A 50 6.33 8.79 13.82
N ARG A 51 5.91 7.80 13.02
CA ARG A 51 4.66 7.09 13.25
C ARG A 51 4.69 6.33 14.58
N ARG A 52 5.78 5.64 14.86
CA ARG A 52 5.96 4.97 16.15
C ARG A 52 5.94 5.96 17.33
N ALA A 53 6.57 7.12 17.17
CA ALA A 53 6.54 8.16 18.20
C ALA A 53 5.11 8.68 18.45
N ALA A 54 4.32 8.85 17.39
CA ALA A 54 2.92 9.27 17.48
C ALA A 54 2.00 8.20 18.08
N VAL A 55 2.25 6.92 17.79
CA VAL A 55 1.46 5.80 18.30
C VAL A 55 2.38 4.68 18.80
N PRO A 56 2.86 4.75 20.06
CA PRO A 56 3.87 3.81 20.57
C PRO A 56 3.47 2.32 20.56
N ALA A 57 2.16 2.03 20.56
CA ALA A 57 1.64 0.69 20.41
C ALA A 57 1.89 0.10 19.01
N LEU A 58 1.96 0.95 17.98
CA LEU A 58 2.30 0.56 16.61
C LEU A 58 3.81 0.37 16.50
N ASN A 59 4.21 -0.90 16.41
CA ASN A 59 5.59 -1.25 16.13
C ASN A 59 5.74 -1.76 14.69
N VAL A 60 6.95 -1.74 14.17
CA VAL A 60 7.32 -2.54 13.00
C VAL A 60 8.37 -3.54 13.44
N THR A 61 8.09 -4.82 13.30
CA THR A 61 9.01 -5.90 13.72
C THR A 61 9.48 -6.70 12.52
N ILE A 62 10.79 -6.74 12.26
CA ILE A 62 11.40 -7.60 11.23
C ILE A 62 11.75 -8.95 11.85
N HIS A 63 11.31 -10.03 11.21
CA HIS A 63 11.62 -11.43 11.54
C HIS A 63 12.33 -12.13 10.39
N LEU A 64 13.23 -13.05 10.72
CA LEU A 64 13.74 -14.02 9.76
C LEU A 64 12.65 -15.06 9.48
N THR A 65 12.44 -15.40 8.21
CA THR A 65 11.66 -16.58 7.82
C THR A 65 12.52 -17.54 7.01
N THR A 66 12.37 -18.84 7.28
CA THR A 66 12.95 -19.94 6.47
C THR A 66 11.93 -20.53 5.50
N GLU A 67 10.66 -20.14 5.59
CA GLU A 67 9.58 -20.66 4.75
C GLU A 67 9.31 -19.74 3.53
N ILE A 68 8.78 -20.35 2.47
CA ILE A 68 8.68 -19.78 1.13
C ILE A 68 7.68 -18.60 1.09
N ASN A 69 8.08 -17.54 0.38
CA ASN A 69 7.33 -16.37 -0.12
C ASN A 69 5.92 -16.13 0.43
N GLN A 70 5.79 -15.78 1.70
CA GLN A 70 4.56 -15.18 2.17
C GLN A 70 4.93 -14.05 3.13
N CYS A 71 4.58 -12.82 2.74
CA CYS A 71 4.16 -11.83 3.71
C CYS A 71 3.00 -12.51 4.47
N ALA A 72 3.34 -13.02 5.64
CA ALA A 72 2.49 -13.93 6.40
C ALA A 72 2.28 -13.33 7.77
N GLY A 73 1.16 -12.64 7.88
CA GLY A 73 0.52 -12.38 9.15
C GLY A 73 0.85 -11.00 9.70
N ILE A 74 -0.07 -10.08 9.45
CA ILE A 74 -0.47 -9.09 10.46
C ILE A 74 -0.65 -9.86 11.78
N PRO A 75 0.17 -9.61 12.82
CA PRO A 75 -0.13 -10.15 14.12
C PRO A 75 -1.44 -9.51 14.57
N ARG A 76 -2.51 -10.30 14.72
CA ARG A 76 -3.82 -9.89 15.26
C ARG A 76 -3.76 -9.53 16.77
N THR A 77 -2.67 -8.95 17.24
CA THR A 77 -2.34 -8.86 18.67
C THR A 77 -1.92 -7.45 19.09
N ILE A 78 -2.56 -6.42 18.54
CA ILE A 78 -2.99 -5.33 19.43
C ILE A 78 -4.37 -5.74 19.91
N ALA A 79 -4.53 -5.98 21.21
CA ALA A 79 -5.82 -6.32 21.79
C ALA A 79 -6.86 -5.26 21.38
N GLY A 80 -7.77 -5.61 20.47
CA GLY A 80 -8.82 -4.72 19.97
C GLY A 80 -8.66 -4.18 18.54
N ALA A 81 -7.51 -4.35 17.87
CA ALA A 81 -7.35 -3.87 16.48
C ALA A 81 -7.78 -4.94 15.47
N ALA A 82 -8.69 -4.59 14.57
CA ALA A 82 -9.10 -5.44 13.46
C ALA A 82 -8.10 -5.29 12.29
N VAL A 83 -8.00 -6.31 11.44
CA VAL A 83 -7.16 -6.26 10.21
C VAL A 83 -7.53 -5.07 9.31
N SER A 84 -8.78 -4.61 9.41
CA SER A 84 -9.32 -3.43 8.74
C SER A 84 -8.62 -2.12 9.17
N ASP A 85 -8.11 -2.02 10.40
CA ASP A 85 -7.59 -0.76 10.96
C ASP A 85 -6.37 -0.21 10.21
N GLY A 86 -5.63 -1.06 9.50
CA GLY A 86 -4.48 -0.66 8.69
C GLY A 86 -4.85 0.02 7.39
N ARG A 87 -6.14 0.07 7.06
CA ARG A 87 -6.65 0.56 5.78
C ARG A 87 -7.34 1.90 5.92
N THR A 88 -7.45 2.65 4.81
CA THR A 88 -8.25 3.87 4.78
C THR A 88 -9.72 3.55 5.08
N LEU A 89 -10.48 4.52 5.57
CA LEU A 89 -11.90 4.29 5.89
C LEU A 89 -12.71 3.83 4.66
N LEU A 90 -12.39 4.37 3.47
CA LEU A 90 -12.97 3.92 2.21
C LEU A 90 -12.62 2.44 1.90
N ALA A 91 -11.38 2.03 2.12
CA ALA A 91 -10.94 0.65 1.93
C ALA A 91 -11.63 -0.31 2.92
N GLN A 92 -11.79 0.08 4.18
CA GLN A 92 -12.56 -0.71 5.16
C GLN A 92 -14.02 -0.88 4.69
N ALA A 93 -14.65 0.18 4.21
CA ALA A 93 -16.03 0.13 3.73
C ALA A 93 -16.19 -0.74 2.49
N LEU A 94 -15.29 -0.63 1.51
CA LEU A 94 -15.37 -1.36 0.26
C LEU A 94 -14.94 -2.83 0.37
N ILE A 95 -13.98 -3.16 1.23
CA ILE A 95 -13.40 -4.51 1.35
C ILE A 95 -14.09 -5.32 2.43
N ASP A 96 -14.29 -4.76 3.62
CA ASP A 96 -14.84 -5.50 4.76
C ASP A 96 -16.37 -5.39 4.84
N GLY A 97 -16.98 -4.55 4.00
CA GLY A 97 -18.40 -4.21 4.08
C GLY A 97 -18.75 -3.43 5.34
N LEU A 98 -17.78 -2.73 5.93
CA LEU A 98 -17.93 -2.00 7.19
C LEU A 98 -18.29 -0.53 6.94
N GLY A 99 -19.51 -0.13 7.27
CA GLY A 99 -19.91 1.28 7.29
C GLY A 99 -20.71 1.74 6.06
N ASN A 100 -20.84 3.07 5.93
CA ASN A 100 -21.67 3.72 4.91
C ASN A 100 -20.83 4.05 3.66
N ILE A 101 -20.74 3.12 2.70
CA ILE A 101 -19.93 3.29 1.48
C ILE A 101 -20.25 4.61 0.74
N PRO A 102 -21.52 4.98 0.47
CA PRO A 102 -21.82 6.29 -0.12
C PRO A 102 -21.29 7.49 0.68
N GLY A 103 -21.36 7.42 2.02
CA GLY A 103 -20.80 8.44 2.90
C GLY A 103 -19.29 8.54 2.77
N GLU A 104 -18.58 7.41 2.75
CA GLU A 104 -17.12 7.39 2.56
C GLU A 104 -16.70 7.92 1.17
N ILE A 105 -17.47 7.62 0.13
CA ILE A 105 -17.25 8.18 -1.21
C ILE A 105 -17.40 9.71 -1.17
N GLN A 106 -18.51 10.21 -0.62
CA GLN A 106 -18.77 11.65 -0.51
C GLN A 106 -17.68 12.36 0.28
N ASP A 107 -17.25 11.75 1.38
CA ASP A 107 -16.22 12.33 2.22
C ASP A 107 -14.84 12.32 1.57
N CYS A 108 -14.50 11.28 0.80
CA CYS A 108 -13.27 11.29 0.00
C CYS A 108 -13.33 12.42 -1.04
N LEU A 109 -14.45 12.62 -1.72
CA LEU A 109 -14.63 13.74 -2.65
C LEU A 109 -14.47 15.09 -1.94
N ASN A 110 -15.02 15.24 -0.73
CA ASN A 110 -14.86 16.47 0.06
C ASN A 110 -13.42 16.73 0.49
N ALA A 111 -12.63 15.66 0.68
CA ALA A 111 -11.23 15.74 1.07
C ALA A 111 -10.26 15.96 -0.12
N MET A 112 -10.76 15.91 -1.36
CA MET A 112 -9.98 16.21 -2.56
C MET A 112 -9.93 17.71 -2.85
N ASP A 113 -8.83 18.17 -3.43
CA ASP A 113 -8.62 19.58 -3.78
C ASP A 113 -9.66 20.05 -4.83
N PRO A 114 -10.42 21.14 -4.62
CA PRO A 114 -11.45 21.61 -5.56
C PRO A 114 -11.01 21.78 -7.02
N PRO A 115 -9.78 22.22 -7.35
CA PRO A 115 -9.26 22.24 -8.72
C PRO A 115 -9.22 20.87 -9.40
N MET A 116 -9.10 19.77 -8.64
CA MET A 116 -9.17 18.41 -9.19
C MET A 116 -10.59 18.03 -9.62
N LEU A 117 -11.63 18.59 -9.00
CA LEU A 117 -13.03 18.19 -9.18
C LEU A 117 -13.78 18.97 -10.27
N GLY A 118 -13.30 20.16 -10.65
CA GLY A 118 -14.02 21.01 -11.60
C GLY A 118 -15.41 21.41 -11.10
N ILE A 119 -16.45 21.30 -11.95
CA ILE A 119 -17.80 21.89 -11.70
C ILE A 119 -18.82 20.91 -11.09
N ALA A 120 -18.51 19.62 -10.91
CA ALA A 120 -19.34 18.73 -10.08
C ALA A 120 -18.58 17.44 -9.71
N GLY A 121 -18.27 17.25 -8.41
CA GLY A 121 -17.48 16.11 -7.93
C GLY A 121 -18.01 14.73 -8.34
N HIS A 122 -19.33 14.57 -8.46
CA HIS A 122 -19.94 13.29 -8.89
C HIS A 122 -19.73 13.01 -10.38
N ALA A 123 -19.80 14.03 -11.24
CA ALA A 123 -19.54 13.89 -12.66
C ALA A 123 -18.05 13.62 -12.91
N TRP A 124 -17.19 14.29 -12.16
CA TRP A 124 -15.76 14.00 -12.14
C TRP A 124 -15.49 12.53 -11.77
N LEU A 125 -16.07 12.03 -10.67
CA LEU A 125 -15.85 10.67 -10.19
C LEU A 125 -16.29 9.63 -11.23
N ALA A 126 -17.48 9.80 -11.80
CA ALA A 126 -17.99 8.92 -12.84
C ALA A 126 -17.03 8.87 -14.05
N ASN A 127 -16.57 10.03 -14.51
CA ASN A 127 -15.61 10.11 -15.61
C ASN A 127 -14.26 9.46 -15.26
N ALA A 128 -13.73 9.74 -14.07
CA ALA A 128 -12.45 9.20 -13.62
C ALA A 128 -12.49 7.67 -13.51
N VAL A 129 -13.56 7.09 -12.95
CA VAL A 129 -13.77 5.63 -12.92
C VAL A 129 -13.84 5.05 -14.33
N ASN A 130 -14.59 5.70 -15.24
CA ASN A 130 -14.73 5.22 -16.62
C ASN A 130 -13.41 5.28 -17.41
N MET A 131 -12.49 6.17 -17.05
CA MET A 131 -11.21 6.36 -17.76
C MET A 131 -10.05 5.59 -17.13
N THR A 132 -10.22 5.03 -15.93
CA THR A 132 -9.17 4.32 -15.20
C THR A 132 -9.11 2.84 -15.62
N PRO A 133 -7.93 2.30 -15.94
CA PRO A 133 -7.77 0.87 -16.22
C PRO A 133 -7.93 0.04 -14.93
N ILE A 134 -8.45 -1.17 -15.05
CA ILE A 134 -8.59 -2.09 -13.91
C ILE A 134 -7.27 -2.80 -13.68
N TYR A 135 -6.53 -2.46 -12.62
CA TYR A 135 -5.25 -3.08 -12.29
C TYR A 135 -5.38 -4.58 -12.00
N ASN A 136 -4.40 -5.36 -12.45
CA ASN A 136 -4.23 -6.77 -12.11
C ASN A 136 -2.81 -7.03 -11.58
N ILE A 137 -2.64 -8.11 -10.81
CA ILE A 137 -1.35 -8.56 -10.28
C ILE A 137 -0.40 -9.00 -11.41
N GLU A 138 -0.95 -9.54 -12.51
CA GLU A 138 -0.23 -10.02 -13.69
C GLU A 138 -0.08 -8.92 -14.76
N GLY A 139 0.54 -7.80 -14.38
CA GLY A 139 0.95 -6.78 -15.34
C GLY A 139 0.05 -5.55 -15.38
N MET A 140 0.56 -4.49 -16.01
CA MET A 140 -0.27 -3.32 -16.31
C MET A 140 -1.36 -3.72 -17.32
N PRO A 141 -2.63 -3.34 -17.08
CA PRO A 141 -3.69 -3.60 -18.04
C PRO A 141 -3.41 -2.86 -19.35
N PRO A 142 -3.74 -3.44 -20.52
CA PRO A 142 -3.76 -2.66 -21.75
C PRO A 142 -4.72 -1.44 -21.61
N LEU A 143 -4.34 -0.33 -22.25
CA LEU A 143 -5.10 0.94 -22.33
C LEU A 143 -6.58 0.71 -22.73
N PRO A 144 -7.49 1.63 -22.35
CA PRO A 144 -8.56 1.36 -21.39
C PRO A 144 -9.68 0.47 -21.94
N GLN A 145 -9.99 -0.57 -21.17
CA GLN A 145 -11.31 -1.18 -21.14
C GLN A 145 -11.81 -1.19 -19.69
N SER A 146 -12.11 -0.03 -19.11
CA SER A 146 -13.07 -0.09 -18.02
C SER A 146 -14.34 -0.68 -18.63
N VAL A 147 -14.75 -1.86 -18.16
CA VAL A 147 -16.06 -2.45 -18.53
C VAL A 147 -17.17 -1.73 -17.76
N ILE A 148 -16.80 -0.94 -16.75
CA ILE A 148 -17.71 -0.17 -15.93
C ILE A 148 -18.10 1.11 -16.67
N ARG A 149 -19.40 1.40 -16.64
CA ARG A 149 -19.99 2.64 -17.16
C ARG A 149 -20.80 3.27 -16.05
N LEU A 150 -20.25 4.29 -15.43
CA LEU A 150 -20.95 5.14 -14.48
C LEU A 150 -21.37 6.45 -15.13
N THR A 151 -22.55 6.92 -14.76
CA THR A 151 -22.99 8.29 -15.01
C THR A 151 -22.88 9.12 -13.74
N ALA A 152 -22.87 10.45 -13.88
CA ALA A 152 -22.95 11.35 -12.73
C ALA A 152 -24.22 11.10 -11.88
N ASN A 153 -25.30 10.66 -12.52
CA ASN A 153 -26.57 10.35 -11.86
C ASN A 153 -26.47 9.09 -10.99
N ASP A 154 -25.73 8.06 -11.43
CA ASP A 154 -25.51 6.85 -10.63
C ASP A 154 -24.80 7.20 -9.31
N VAL A 155 -23.71 7.96 -9.40
CA VAL A 155 -22.96 8.43 -8.23
C VAL A 155 -23.83 9.30 -7.30
N THR A 156 -24.59 10.22 -7.88
CA THR A 156 -25.51 11.09 -7.11
C THR A 156 -26.60 10.28 -6.41
N ASN A 157 -27.16 9.27 -7.06
CA ASN A 157 -28.20 8.43 -6.48
C ASN A 157 -27.67 7.54 -5.34
N TRP A 158 -26.42 7.08 -5.42
CA TRP A 158 -25.78 6.39 -4.29
C TRP A 158 -25.66 7.29 -3.08
N ILE A 159 -25.10 8.49 -3.28
CA ILE A 159 -24.83 9.45 -2.21
C ILE A 159 -26.13 9.93 -1.55
N ASN A 160 -27.17 10.20 -2.35
CA ASN A 160 -28.45 10.65 -1.84
C ASN A 160 -29.35 9.52 -1.32
N GLY A 161 -28.89 8.26 -1.35
CA GLY A 161 -29.68 7.10 -0.91
C GLY A 161 -30.89 6.78 -1.79
N VAL A 162 -30.95 7.32 -3.02
CA VAL A 162 -32.02 7.06 -3.98
C VAL A 162 -31.92 5.63 -4.53
N THR A 163 -30.69 5.14 -4.71
CA THR A 163 -30.42 3.76 -5.13
C THR A 163 -29.45 3.08 -4.18
N ILE A 164 -29.64 1.78 -3.95
CA ILE A 164 -28.71 0.97 -3.16
C ILE A 164 -27.38 0.86 -3.91
N TYR A 165 -26.29 1.30 -3.29
CA TYR A 165 -24.94 1.06 -3.81
C TYR A 165 -24.66 -0.45 -3.92
N PRO A 166 -24.08 -0.95 -5.03
CA PRO A 166 -23.55 -0.24 -6.20
C PRO A 166 -24.44 -0.35 -7.46
N ALA A 167 -25.78 -0.31 -7.36
CA ALA A 167 -26.64 -0.40 -8.55
C ALA A 167 -26.36 0.74 -9.56
N PRO A 168 -26.29 0.51 -10.88
CA PRO A 168 -26.71 -0.71 -11.59
C PRO A 168 -25.59 -1.74 -11.83
N ILE A 169 -24.46 -1.65 -11.13
CA ILE A 169 -23.30 -2.50 -11.42
C ILE A 169 -23.61 -3.99 -11.13
N PRO A 170 -23.46 -4.89 -12.14
CA PRO A 170 -23.67 -6.31 -11.97
C PRO A 170 -22.76 -6.91 -10.90
N ALA A 171 -23.21 -7.96 -10.21
CA ALA A 171 -22.46 -8.61 -9.14
C ALA A 171 -21.02 -8.99 -9.55
N ALA A 172 -20.86 -9.53 -10.77
CA ALA A 172 -19.58 -9.94 -11.34
C ALA A 172 -18.57 -8.79 -11.57
N ARG A 173 -18.97 -7.53 -11.42
CA ARG A 173 -18.13 -6.33 -11.64
C ARG A 173 -17.97 -5.46 -10.40
N ARG A 174 -18.48 -5.89 -9.24
CA ARG A 174 -18.46 -5.09 -8.01
C ARG A 174 -17.05 -4.94 -7.43
N GLU A 175 -16.23 -5.98 -7.51
CA GLU A 175 -14.83 -5.94 -7.08
C GLU A 175 -14.00 -5.01 -7.97
N ASP A 176 -14.23 -5.03 -9.28
CA ASP A 176 -13.61 -4.07 -10.20
C ASP A 176 -14.00 -2.64 -9.86
N LEU A 177 -15.28 -2.38 -9.53
CA LEU A 177 -15.72 -1.06 -9.11
C LEU A 177 -14.98 -0.64 -7.83
N ALA A 178 -14.86 -1.54 -6.85
CA ALA A 178 -14.14 -1.26 -5.61
C ALA A 178 -12.67 -0.90 -5.89
N LEU A 179 -11.98 -1.65 -6.76
CA LEU A 179 -10.60 -1.33 -7.18
C LEU A 179 -10.48 0.05 -7.82
N LEU A 180 -11.39 0.37 -8.75
CA LEU A 180 -11.41 1.65 -9.44
C LEU A 180 -11.69 2.81 -8.47
N LEU A 181 -12.64 2.65 -7.55
CA LEU A 181 -12.93 3.66 -6.53
C LEU A 181 -11.75 3.87 -5.60
N LEU A 182 -11.11 2.80 -5.10
CA LEU A 182 -9.92 2.91 -4.24
C LEU A 182 -8.75 3.59 -4.94
N THR A 183 -8.60 3.36 -6.25
CA THR A 183 -7.58 4.03 -7.07
C THR A 183 -7.91 5.51 -7.26
N VAL A 184 -9.09 5.81 -7.80
CA VAL A 184 -9.48 7.16 -8.22
C VAL A 184 -9.62 8.11 -7.02
N LEU A 185 -10.15 7.61 -5.92
CA LEU A 185 -10.36 8.38 -4.70
C LEU A 185 -9.14 8.37 -3.77
N TRP A 186 -8.00 7.76 -4.17
CA TRP A 186 -6.79 7.74 -3.34
C TRP A 186 -6.40 9.11 -2.76
N PRO A 187 -6.38 10.22 -3.53
CA PRO A 187 -6.01 11.53 -3.00
C PRO A 187 -6.90 12.02 -1.85
N GLY A 188 -8.21 11.70 -1.89
CA GLY A 188 -9.13 12.01 -0.79
C GLY A 188 -9.04 10.97 0.33
N SER A 189 -8.89 9.70 -0.03
CA SER A 189 -8.88 8.57 0.89
C SER A 189 -7.66 8.57 1.82
N ARG A 190 -6.48 9.00 1.36
CA ARG A 190 -5.28 9.13 2.19
C ARG A 190 -5.41 10.15 3.33
N ASN A 191 -6.30 11.13 3.18
CA ASN A 191 -6.64 12.12 4.21
C ASN A 191 -7.70 11.58 5.19
N ARG A 192 -8.18 10.35 4.99
CA ARG A 192 -9.10 9.62 5.86
C ARG A 192 -8.49 8.27 6.28
N PRO A 193 -7.35 8.30 7.00
CA PRO A 193 -6.71 7.07 7.44
C PRO A 193 -7.59 6.33 8.45
N GLY A 194 -7.47 5.01 8.48
CA GLY A 194 -7.90 4.19 9.61
C GLY A 194 -7.02 4.42 10.85
N ASN A 195 -7.21 3.57 11.86
CA ASN A 195 -6.45 3.70 13.12
C ASN A 195 -4.96 3.38 12.97
N GLY A 196 -4.61 2.61 11.94
CA GLY A 196 -3.29 2.01 11.78
C GLY A 196 -3.13 0.72 12.58
N LEU A 197 -2.18 -0.13 12.16
CA LEU A 197 -1.93 -1.42 12.82
C LEU A 197 -0.45 -1.77 12.94
N HIS A 198 -0.16 -2.65 13.90
CA HIS A 198 1.18 -3.21 14.07
C HIS A 198 1.53 -4.09 12.88
N SER A 199 2.71 -3.86 12.30
CA SER A 199 3.17 -4.67 11.17
C SER A 199 4.33 -5.58 11.56
N ARG A 200 4.24 -6.83 11.09
CA ARG A 200 5.33 -7.80 11.14
C ARG A 200 5.85 -8.01 9.73
N VAL A 201 7.14 -7.78 9.55
CA VAL A 201 7.85 -7.98 8.29
C VAL A 201 8.59 -9.31 8.36
N ASN A 202 8.18 -10.29 7.57
CA ASN A 202 8.92 -11.54 7.42
C ASN A 202 9.89 -11.39 6.24
N TRP A 203 11.16 -11.13 6.53
CA TRP A 203 12.15 -10.86 5.50
C TRP A 203 13.19 -11.96 5.45
N ASP A 204 13.33 -12.58 4.27
CA ASP A 204 14.37 -13.54 3.99
C ASP A 204 15.47 -12.90 3.12
N PRO A 205 16.62 -12.52 3.71
CA PRO A 205 17.72 -11.92 2.97
C PRO A 205 18.49 -12.93 2.09
N THR A 206 18.19 -14.22 2.15
CA THR A 206 18.89 -15.25 1.38
C THR A 206 18.28 -15.41 -0.02
N LYS A 207 16.98 -15.16 -0.17
CA LYS A 207 16.28 -15.08 -1.45
C LYS A 207 16.73 -13.84 -2.21
N ARG A 208 17.42 -14.05 -3.32
CA ARG A 208 17.94 -12.98 -4.18
C ARG A 208 17.47 -13.09 -5.63
N GLN A 209 16.59 -14.04 -5.93
CA GLN A 209 16.19 -14.33 -7.30
C GLN A 209 14.70 -14.10 -7.43
N ILE A 210 14.33 -13.38 -8.48
CA ILE A 210 12.97 -13.19 -8.92
C ILE A 210 12.91 -13.73 -10.34
N THR A 211 12.08 -14.73 -10.56
CA THR A 211 11.83 -15.25 -11.91
C THR A 211 10.64 -14.49 -12.46
N LEU A 212 10.86 -13.73 -13.53
CA LEU A 212 9.80 -13.05 -14.27
C LEU A 212 8.94 -14.08 -15.03
N THR A 213 7.75 -13.67 -15.44
CA THR A 213 6.81 -14.50 -16.22
C THR A 213 7.39 -14.97 -17.56
N ASN A 214 8.35 -14.23 -18.13
CA ASN A 214 9.11 -14.62 -19.32
C ASN A 214 10.29 -15.58 -19.04
N GLY A 215 10.44 -16.06 -17.80
CA GLY A 215 11.51 -16.96 -17.37
C GLY A 215 12.84 -16.28 -17.01
N VAL A 216 12.96 -14.95 -17.14
CA VAL A 216 14.18 -14.22 -16.79
C VAL A 216 14.36 -14.19 -15.28
N VAL A 217 15.53 -14.63 -14.81
CA VAL A 217 15.89 -14.58 -13.39
C VAL A 217 16.67 -13.30 -13.11
N LEU A 218 16.05 -12.37 -12.38
CA LEU A 218 16.69 -11.14 -11.92
C LEU A 218 17.27 -11.32 -10.52
N ARG A 219 18.45 -10.72 -10.28
CA ARG A 219 19.02 -10.65 -8.95
C ARG A 219 18.42 -9.46 -8.18
N GLY A 220 17.54 -9.73 -7.23
CA GLY A 220 16.96 -8.73 -6.33
C GLY A 220 17.98 -8.13 -5.36
N SER A 221 17.86 -6.84 -5.09
CA SER A 221 18.57 -6.19 -3.98
C SER A 221 17.85 -6.50 -2.67
N LYS A 222 18.58 -7.06 -1.69
CA LYS A 222 18.03 -7.36 -0.35
C LYS A 222 17.53 -6.11 0.36
N THR A 223 18.22 -5.00 0.13
CA THR A 223 17.86 -3.74 0.77
C THR A 223 16.58 -3.18 0.18
N VAL A 224 16.40 -3.30 -1.15
CA VAL A 224 15.14 -2.91 -1.80
C VAL A 224 14.00 -3.84 -1.39
N SER A 225 14.23 -5.15 -1.28
CA SER A 225 13.18 -6.05 -0.80
C SER A 225 12.78 -5.76 0.64
N LEU A 226 13.73 -5.42 1.51
CA LEU A 226 13.39 -4.97 2.86
C LEU A 226 12.60 -3.66 2.85
N ALA A 227 12.99 -2.70 2.00
CA ALA A 227 12.32 -1.40 1.88
C ALA A 227 10.87 -1.54 1.37
N HIS A 228 10.62 -2.49 0.46
CA HIS A 228 9.28 -2.86 0.00
C HIS A 228 8.40 -3.29 1.19
N GLU A 229 8.84 -4.27 1.97
CA GLU A 229 8.07 -4.73 3.14
C GLU A 229 7.86 -3.62 4.19
N LEU A 230 8.88 -2.79 4.41
CA LEU A 230 8.78 -1.65 5.32
C LEU A 230 7.82 -0.57 4.82
N THR A 231 7.64 -0.45 3.50
CA THR A 231 6.66 0.48 2.91
C THR A 231 5.23 -0.01 3.16
N HIS A 232 4.97 -1.31 3.02
CA HIS A 232 3.69 -1.87 3.48
C HIS A 232 3.47 -1.63 4.97
N ALA A 233 4.51 -1.84 5.78
CA ALA A 233 4.43 -1.63 7.22
C ALA A 233 4.14 -0.16 7.58
N LEU A 234 4.69 0.79 6.83
CA LEU A 234 4.39 2.22 6.97
C LEU A 234 2.91 2.49 6.69
N TYR A 235 2.40 2.13 5.51
CA TYR A 235 1.01 2.42 5.15
C TYR A 235 0.00 1.69 6.03
N ASN A 236 0.28 0.45 6.44
CA ASN A 236 -0.52 -0.25 7.45
C ASN A 236 -0.48 0.49 8.79
N GLY A 237 0.69 0.96 9.21
CA GLY A 237 0.86 1.74 10.43
C GLY A 237 0.12 3.06 10.39
N GLU A 238 0.04 3.71 9.23
CA GLU A 238 -0.67 4.98 9.02
C GLU A 238 -2.17 4.81 8.80
N GLY A 239 -2.68 3.58 8.68
CA GLY A 239 -4.09 3.36 8.34
C GLY A 239 -4.40 3.76 6.89
N GLN A 240 -3.41 3.73 6.01
CA GLN A 240 -3.49 4.21 4.64
C GLN A 240 -3.45 3.08 3.60
N GLN A 241 -3.46 1.82 4.03
CA GLN A 241 -3.45 0.69 3.10
C GLN A 241 -4.74 0.64 2.26
N LEU A 242 -4.62 0.41 0.96
CA LEU A 242 -5.76 0.31 0.05
C LEU A 242 -6.23 -1.13 -0.17
N GLY A 243 -5.34 -2.09 0.01
CA GLY A 243 -5.59 -3.49 -0.34
C GLY A 243 -5.48 -4.47 0.82
N ASN A 244 -5.75 -5.73 0.49
CA ASN A 244 -5.43 -6.88 1.32
C ASN A 244 -4.19 -7.59 0.79
N GLU A 245 -3.37 -8.08 1.69
CA GLU A 245 -2.31 -9.03 1.37
C GLU A 245 -2.89 -10.34 0.80
N ASN A 246 -2.21 -10.92 -0.19
CA ASN A 246 -2.36 -12.27 -0.75
C ASN A 246 -3.78 -12.82 -0.99
N GLY A 247 -4.10 -13.08 -2.27
CA GLY A 247 -5.28 -13.88 -2.65
C GLY A 247 -6.63 -13.16 -2.52
N HIS A 248 -6.61 -11.83 -2.35
CA HIS A 248 -7.80 -10.98 -2.33
C HIS A 248 -7.86 -10.12 -3.61
N PHE A 249 -9.05 -9.72 -4.05
CA PHE A 249 -9.19 -8.91 -5.28
C PHE A 249 -8.36 -7.60 -5.21
N SER A 250 -8.24 -7.03 -4.01
CA SER A 250 -7.46 -5.80 -3.75
C SER A 250 -5.97 -6.00 -3.48
N SER A 251 -5.44 -7.23 -3.57
CA SER A 251 -3.99 -7.48 -3.44
C SER A 251 -3.18 -6.76 -4.52
N VAL A 252 -3.77 -6.48 -5.68
CA VAL A 252 -3.11 -5.66 -6.69
C VAL A 252 -2.81 -4.24 -6.19
N LEU A 253 -3.74 -3.59 -5.49
CA LEU A 253 -3.52 -2.21 -5.01
C LEU A 253 -2.54 -2.17 -3.84
N TYR A 254 -2.55 -3.21 -3.00
CA TYR A 254 -1.55 -3.41 -1.94
C TYR A 254 -0.13 -3.32 -2.52
N GLU A 255 0.13 -4.06 -3.60
CA GLU A 255 1.43 -4.10 -4.28
C GLU A 255 1.72 -2.84 -5.10
N TYR A 256 0.77 -2.36 -5.91
CA TYR A 256 0.99 -1.22 -6.80
C TYR A 256 1.32 0.06 -6.04
N MET A 257 0.65 0.28 -4.92
CA MET A 257 0.91 1.40 -4.03
C MET A 257 2.32 1.32 -3.43
N CYS A 258 2.72 0.14 -2.93
CA CYS A 258 4.06 -0.08 -2.38
C CYS A 258 5.17 0.10 -3.43
N VAL A 259 4.95 -0.42 -4.64
CA VAL A 259 5.92 -0.29 -5.73
C VAL A 259 6.01 1.16 -6.24
N GLY A 260 4.91 1.92 -6.18
CA GLY A 260 4.81 3.26 -6.75
C GLY A 260 4.48 3.20 -8.24
N LEU A 261 3.43 2.45 -8.59
CA LEU A 261 2.88 2.35 -9.94
C LEU A 261 1.58 3.15 -10.07
N GLY A 262 1.18 3.49 -11.29
CA GLY A 262 -0.06 4.21 -11.56
C GLY A 262 -0.14 5.55 -10.81
N PRO A 263 -1.23 5.84 -10.07
CA PRO A 263 -1.38 7.12 -9.36
C PRO A 263 -0.40 7.29 -8.19
N TRP A 264 0.25 6.22 -7.72
CA TRP A 264 1.20 6.26 -6.60
C TRP A 264 2.65 6.55 -7.02
N ALA A 265 2.91 6.81 -8.31
CA ALA A 265 4.27 7.06 -8.82
C ALA A 265 4.98 8.27 -8.18
N THR A 266 4.22 9.20 -7.61
CA THR A 266 4.74 10.38 -6.92
C THR A 266 4.85 10.23 -5.41
N GLU A 267 4.37 9.13 -4.82
CA GLU A 267 4.48 8.91 -3.37
C GLU A 267 5.95 8.85 -2.94
N GLU A 268 6.26 9.52 -1.83
CA GLU A 268 7.63 9.67 -1.31
C GLU A 268 8.23 8.31 -0.90
N CYS A 269 7.39 7.47 -0.29
CA CYS A 269 7.75 6.14 0.16
C CYS A 269 7.22 5.09 -0.82
N SER A 270 8.05 4.71 -1.81
CA SER A 270 7.75 3.62 -2.74
C SER A 270 9.00 2.90 -3.23
N GLU A 271 8.87 1.63 -3.60
CA GLU A 271 9.98 0.79 -4.08
C GLU A 271 10.74 1.44 -5.24
N ASN A 272 10.02 2.05 -6.19
CA ASN A 272 10.61 2.71 -7.34
C ASN A 272 11.51 3.89 -6.95
N LYS A 273 11.16 4.66 -5.90
CA LYS A 273 12.03 5.74 -5.37
C LYS A 273 13.31 5.18 -4.79
N TYR A 274 13.24 4.10 -4.00
CA TYR A 274 14.44 3.48 -3.45
C TYR A 274 15.32 2.87 -4.55
N ARG A 275 14.72 2.23 -5.56
CA ARG A 275 15.44 1.67 -6.71
C ARG A 275 16.19 2.75 -7.49
N ALA A 276 15.58 3.91 -7.71
CA ALA A 276 16.16 5.02 -8.46
C ALA A 276 17.45 5.57 -7.82
N GLU A 277 17.63 5.40 -6.51
CA GLU A 277 18.82 5.83 -5.77
C GLU A 277 19.89 4.74 -5.65
N TRP A 278 19.55 3.48 -5.94
CA TRP A 278 20.46 2.33 -5.88
C TRP A 278 20.86 1.77 -7.24
N THR A 279 20.38 2.35 -8.33
CA THR A 279 20.83 2.03 -9.67
C THR A 279 22.30 2.39 -9.85
N ARG A 280 23.15 1.36 -9.75
CA ARG A 280 24.18 1.19 -10.78
C ARG A 280 23.48 0.90 -12.13
N PRO A 281 24.04 1.27 -13.28
CA PRO A 281 23.32 1.45 -14.56
C PRO A 281 22.69 0.19 -15.22
N THR A 282 22.52 -0.93 -14.54
CA THR A 282 22.23 -2.23 -15.18
C THR A 282 21.03 -2.99 -14.66
N LEU A 283 20.12 -2.37 -13.92
CA LEU A 283 18.81 -2.97 -13.63
C LEU A 283 17.71 -2.02 -14.09
N GLU A 284 17.15 -2.33 -15.25
CA GLU A 284 15.95 -1.70 -15.79
C GLU A 284 14.85 -1.66 -14.72
N LEU A 285 14.15 -0.53 -14.66
CA LEU A 285 12.92 -0.37 -13.87
C LEU A 285 12.02 -1.57 -14.17
N ARG A 286 11.45 -2.20 -13.14
CA ARG A 286 10.58 -3.37 -13.37
C ARG A 286 9.41 -2.96 -14.26
N PRO A 287 9.25 -3.54 -15.44
CA PRO A 287 8.01 -3.41 -16.20
C PRO A 287 7.04 -4.43 -15.60
N CYS A 288 6.41 -4.07 -14.48
CA CYS A 288 5.33 -4.81 -13.79
C CYS A 288 5.62 -6.30 -13.45
N TYR A 289 4.78 -6.89 -12.58
CA TYR A 289 4.81 -8.32 -12.22
C TYR A 289 4.06 -9.16 -13.25
#